data_AF-A0A699QUP0-F1
#
_entry.id   AF-A0A699QUP0-F1
#
_cell.length_a   1.000
_cell.length_b   1.000
_cell.length_c   1.000
_cell.angle_alpha   90.00
_cell.angle_beta   90.00
_cell.angle_gamma   90.00
#
_symmetry.space_group_name_H-M   'P 1'
#
loop_
_entity.id
_entity.type
_entity.pdbx_description
1 polymer ?
#
loop_
_entity_poly.entity_id
_entity_poly.type
_entity_poly.pdbx_seq_one_letter_code
_entity_poly.pdbx_strand_id
1 'polypeptide(L)' 'PIEIMDREVKRLKQSRIPIVKVRWNYRRGPEFTWEREDQMQKKYPHVFTNSAPMVDTTS' A
#
# COMPACT_ATOMS: atom_id res chain seq x y z
N PRO A 1 5.39 -5.73 6.52
CA PRO A 1 4.11 -5.17 6.03
C PRO A 1 3.08 -6.28 5.82
N ILE A 2 1.87 -6.08 6.33
CA ILE A 2 0.78 -7.08 6.23
C ILE A 2 0.11 -6.95 4.88
N GLU A 3 -0.34 -5.72 4.57
CA GLU A 3 -1.26 -5.47 3.48
C GLU A 3 -1.18 -4.00 3.05
N ILE A 4 -1.48 -3.76 1.77
CA ILE A 4 -1.72 -2.44 1.23
C ILE A 4 -3.19 -2.10 1.48
N MET A 5 -3.43 -1.08 2.29
CA MET A 5 -4.78 -0.65 2.64
C MET A 5 -5.33 0.37 1.65
N ASP A 6 -4.46 1.15 1.03
CA ASP A 6 -4.86 2.22 0.11
C ASP A 6 -3.73 2.56 -0.87
N ARG A 7 -4.07 3.19 -1.98
CA ARG A 7 -3.13 3.66 -3.01
C ARG A 7 -3.53 5.06 -3.46
N GLU A 8 -2.60 5.99 -3.36
CA GLU A 8 -2.79 7.37 -3.79
C GLU A 8 -1.68 7.76 -4.78
N VAL A 9 -1.98 8.63 -5.74
CA VAL A 9 -0.96 9.20 -6.63
C VAL A 9 -0.77 10.67 -6.30
N LYS A 10 0.38 10.99 -5.71
CA LYS A 10 0.78 12.39 -5.51
C LYS A 10 1.18 13.00 -6.84
N ARG A 11 0.42 14.00 -7.28
CA ARG A 11 0.70 14.78 -8.48
C ARG A 11 1.56 15.99 -8.12
N LEU A 12 2.74 16.05 -8.72
CA LEU A 12 3.61 17.22 -8.71
C LEU A 12 3.54 17.90 -10.09
N LYS A 13 4.13 19.09 -10.23
CA LYS A 13 4.08 19.89 -11.47
C LYS A 13 4.50 19.11 -12.73
N GLN A 14 5.44 18.17 -12.61
CA GLN A 14 5.98 17.41 -13.75
C GLN A 14 5.98 15.89 -13.54
N SER A 15 5.53 15.40 -12.39
CA SER A 15 5.64 13.98 -12.06
C SER A 15 4.43 13.48 -11.28
N ARG A 16 4.23 12.17 -11.35
CA ARG A 16 3.22 11.44 -10.60
C ARG A 16 3.95 10.39 -9.78
N ILE A 17 3.78 10.43 -8.48
CA ILE A 17 4.43 9.51 -7.55
C ILE A 17 3.35 8.66 -6.89
N PRO A 18 3.22 7.39 -7.29
CA PRO A 18 2.35 6.46 -6.59
C PRO A 18 2.88 6.18 -5.19
N ILE A 19 2.01 6.33 -4.20
CA ILE A 19 2.24 6.03 -2.80
C ILE A 19 1.18 5.05 -2.32
N VAL A 20 1.57 4.15 -1.43
CA VAL A 20 0.69 3.13 -0.88
C VAL A 20 0.63 3.27 0.64
N LYS A 21 -0.58 3.15 1.19
CA LYS A 21 -0.78 3.08 2.63
C LYS A 21 -0.60 1.63 3.07
N VAL A 22 0.36 1.40 3.93
CA VAL A 22 0.76 0.04 4.32
C VAL A 22 0.50 -0.17 5.80
N ARG A 23 -0.18 -1.28 6.11
CA ARG A 23 -0.41 -1.73 7.47
C ARG A 23 0.76 -2.57 7.95
N TRP A 24 1.28 -2.28 9.13
CA TRP A 24 2.38 -3.01 9.77
C TRP A 24 1.86 -3.79 10.99
N ASN A 25 2.32 -5.03 11.17
CA ASN A 25 2.02 -5.82 12.37
C ASN A 25 3.07 -5.56 13.44
N TYR A 26 3.02 -4.40 14.09
CA TYR A 26 3.92 -4.14 15.21
C TYR A 26 3.31 -4.64 16.52
N ARG A 27 4.16 -5.07 17.45
CA ARG A 27 3.71 -5.63 18.74
C ARG A 27 2.91 -4.64 19.59
N ARG A 28 3.04 -3.34 19.32
CA ARG A 28 2.32 -2.26 20.01
C ARG A 28 1.00 -1.86 19.34
N GLY A 29 0.63 -2.53 18.24
CA GLY A 29 -0.59 -2.25 17.49
C GLY A 29 -0.34 -2.10 15.98
N PRO A 30 -1.42 -2.05 15.18
CA PRO A 30 -1.32 -1.80 13.76
C PRO A 30 -0.87 -0.35 13.51
N GLU A 31 0.27 -0.21 12.84
CA GLU A 31 0.77 1.08 12.39
C GLU A 31 0.52 1.23 10.89
N PHE A 32 0.20 2.44 10.45
CA PHE A 32 -0.07 2.74 9.06
C PHE A 32 0.88 3.82 8.58
N THR A 33 1.67 3.52 7.55
CA THR A 33 2.57 4.50 6.93
C THR A 33 2.29 4.62 5.44
N TRP A 34 2.61 5.78 4.88
CA TRP A 34 2.56 6.03 3.44
C TRP A 34 3.97 5.87 2.87
N GLU A 35 4.14 4.88 2.01
CA GLU A 35 5.42 4.54 1.39
C GLU A 35 5.32 4.65 -0.12
N ARG A 36 6.45 4.86 -0.81
CA ARG A 36 6.43 4.86 -2.28
C ARG A 36 6.20 3.44 -2.82
N GLU A 37 5.33 3.34 -3.82
CA GLU A 37 4.93 2.06 -4.40
C GLU A 37 6.13 1.30 -4.99
N ASP A 38 7.00 1.99 -5.73
CA ASP A 38 8.19 1.42 -6.37
C ASP A 38 9.13 0.75 -5.35
N GLN A 39 9.37 1.41 -4.23
CA GLN A 39 10.22 0.88 -3.16
C GLN A 39 9.56 -0.31 -2.45
N MET A 40 8.27 -0.21 -2.19
CA MET A 40 7.53 -1.28 -1.52
C MET A 40 7.41 -2.52 -2.42
N GLN A 41 7.21 -2.34 -3.72
CA GLN A 41 7.13 -3.45 -4.66
C GLN A 41 8.47 -4.17 -4.79
N LYS A 42 9.59 -3.42 -4.79
CA LYS A 42 10.92 -4.01 -4.82
C LYS A 42 11.29 -4.74 -3.52
N LYS A 43 10.94 -4.17 -2.36
CA LYS A 43 11.36 -4.69 -1.05
C LYS A 43 10.41 -5.76 -0.50
N TYR A 44 9.12 -5.66 -0.81
CA TYR A 44 8.05 -6.52 -0.29
C TYR A 44 7.05 -6.89 -1.40
N PRO A 45 7.49 -7.54 -2.48
CA PRO A 45 6.62 -7.87 -3.62
C PRO A 45 5.39 -8.72 -3.21
N HIS A 46 5.55 -9.60 -2.21
CA HIS A 46 4.48 -10.46 -1.70
C HIS A 46 3.27 -9.69 -1.12
N VAL A 47 3.48 -8.47 -0.63
CA VAL A 47 2.40 -7.65 -0.06
C VAL A 47 1.48 -7.09 -1.16
N PHE A 48 2.00 -6.97 -2.39
CA PHE A 48 1.21 -6.57 -3.55
C PHE A 48 0.44 -7.73 -4.16
N THR A 49 0.93 -8.97 -4.00
CA THR A 49 0.24 -10.19 -4.46
C THR A 49 -0.97 -10.53 -3.59
N ASN A 50 -0.90 -10.24 -2.29
CA ASN A 50 -2.00 -10.52 -1.35
C ASN A 50 -3.09 -9.43 -1.34
N SER A 51 -2.82 -8.28 -1.96
CA SER A 51 -3.78 -7.21 -2.25
C SER A 51 -4.51 -7.55 -3.57
N ALA A 52 -5.21 -8.68 -3.60
CA ALA A 52 -6.25 -8.88 -4.60
C ALA A 52 -7.32 -7.79 -4.36
N PRO A 53 -7.95 -7.22 -5.40
CA PRO A 53 -9.04 -6.29 -5.19
C PRO A 53 -10.16 -7.08 -4.52
N MET A 54 -10.37 -6.86 -3.22
CA MET A 54 -11.59 -7.28 -2.55
C MET A 54 -12.72 -6.33 -3.03
N VAL A 55 -13.04 -6.42 -4.31
CA VAL A 55 -14.36 -6.13 -4.86
C VAL A 55 -14.85 -7.54 -5.23
N ASP A 56 -15.76 -8.14 -4.47
CA ASP A 56 -17.15 -7.76 -4.43
C ASP A 56 -17.73 -7.75 -3.00
N THR A 57 -18.18 -6.58 -2.54
CA THR A 57 -19.30 -6.49 -1.61
C THR A 57 -20.53 -6.15 -2.44
N THR A 58 -21.44 -7.11 -2.66
CA THR A 58 -22.87 -6.85 -2.95
C THR A 58 -23.70 -8.07 -2.54
N SER A 59 -24.33 -7.99 -1.37
CA SER A 59 -25.72 -8.36 -1.14
C SER A 59 -26.30 -7.37 -0.15
#